data_AF-A0A067C250-F1
#
_entry.id   AF-A0A067C250-F1
#
_cell.length_a   1.000
_cell.length_b   1.000
_cell.length_c   1.000
_cell.angle_alpha   90.00
_cell.angle_beta   90.00
_cell.angle_gamma   90.00
#
_symmetry.space_group_name_H-M   'P 1'
#
loop_
_entity.id
_entity.type
_entity.pdbx_description
1 polymer ?
#
loop_
_entity_poly.entity_id
_entity_poly.type
_entity_poly.pdbx_seq_one_letter_code
_entity_poly.pdbx_strand_id
1 'polypeptide(L)'
;MRSAGVFALVAAVAAAVAPVSNCPDDLNEVSLLNSGASYCITEHPCSGIYRSDKPPTKTACPAEGQVSSKGDRLIIKPTCCAIINNTTNVLGCVFEAAKYTCIAPSPAPIPTLQPLPPHSANAAEVKLTTTAPPTTEAVGAKEVSVGASGGDATTTAAPTTAAPTIVVLPVTQSATQATALSSGARRQWNIEEDNLIAIETNVPGRVFVSSWTRWLSLSALNRKPEYKHVTAVVEISGSIGANASSDASQSLIDQFTLTVDNSTIFVDFNASGIHNDGEVLVEIYVRSPLERIAMHGSAEAYVEAGVLASQRPLSLTTATGDLYIDLANVTNATEVTVAATGAGSVQLVGPTLTTATSMALTSNGDGSIVAFLQTASITNVTSRAYGYGDIHIYSTSLTVQTVYSSVDGSGSVVYASGAGVCRQQEIEISGVGNVESSRLLCVDTNVKIDYSGRGDAIVQSSNSITTDVRGPGNVLYFNTTPTKYPAYKKHYYEIKDVDANKLNESSIAWPASHAPNAFHVEVTSNGSWLDTVSVDDLDRIILFGCLLFLLLILLYILYRCYKRYKDNKDHGEYQRLQ
;
A
#
# COMPACT_ATOMS: atom_id res chain seq x y z
N MET A 1 -46.96 -19.70 17.20
CA MET A 1 -47.07 -21.11 16.71
C MET A 1 -45.91 -21.39 15.77
N ARG A 2 -45.31 -22.57 15.94
CA ARG A 2 -43.99 -22.99 15.44
C ARG A 2 -43.98 -23.28 13.93
N SER A 3 -42.86 -23.00 13.28
CA SER A 3 -42.23 -23.93 12.33
C SER A 3 -40.77 -23.52 12.09
N ALA A 4 -39.85 -24.22 12.76
CA ALA A 4 -38.41 -24.15 12.52
C ALA A 4 -38.05 -25.19 11.45
N GLY A 5 -37.42 -24.75 10.36
CA GLY A 5 -36.82 -25.61 9.35
C GLY A 5 -35.33 -25.77 9.63
N VAL A 6 -34.91 -26.99 9.94
CA VAL A 6 -33.52 -27.37 10.21
C VAL A 6 -32.82 -27.65 8.88
N PHE A 7 -31.80 -26.86 8.54
CA PHE A 7 -30.78 -27.22 7.55
C PHE A 7 -29.54 -27.72 8.31
N ALA A 8 -29.22 -29.01 8.14
CA ALA A 8 -28.00 -29.60 8.67
C ALA A 8 -26.87 -29.40 7.67
N LEU A 9 -25.84 -28.63 8.05
CA LEU A 9 -24.58 -28.50 7.34
C LEU A 9 -23.57 -29.49 7.95
N VAL A 10 -23.00 -30.36 7.13
CA VAL A 10 -21.94 -31.30 7.53
C VAL A 10 -20.62 -30.53 7.60
N ALA A 11 -20.06 -30.36 8.81
CA ALA A 11 -18.72 -29.83 9.01
C ALA A 11 -17.72 -30.99 9.14
N ALA A 12 -16.76 -31.06 8.23
CA ALA A 12 -15.61 -31.94 8.33
C ALA A 12 -14.59 -31.34 9.32
N VAL A 13 -14.30 -32.06 10.41
CA VAL A 13 -13.27 -31.69 11.39
C VAL A 13 -11.94 -32.25 10.92
N ALA A 14 -11.06 -31.37 10.42
CA ALA A 14 -9.65 -31.71 10.22
C ALA A 14 -8.92 -31.56 11.58
N ALA A 15 -8.51 -32.69 12.18
CA ALA A 15 -7.63 -32.68 13.33
C ALA A 15 -6.22 -32.29 12.86
N ALA A 16 -5.78 -31.08 13.22
CA ALA A 16 -4.40 -30.65 12.99
C ALA A 16 -3.48 -31.44 13.92
N VAL A 17 -2.65 -32.31 13.34
CA VAL A 17 -1.53 -32.96 14.04
C VAL A 17 -0.51 -31.86 14.34
N ALA A 18 -0.27 -31.55 15.61
CA ALA A 18 0.77 -30.62 15.99
C ALA A 18 2.14 -31.15 15.49
N PRO A 19 2.98 -30.34 14.84
CA PRO A 19 4.31 -30.77 14.42
C PRO A 19 5.12 -31.21 15.64
N VAL A 20 5.87 -32.29 15.49
CA VAL A 20 6.80 -32.78 16.51
C VAL A 20 7.84 -31.69 16.75
N SER A 21 8.00 -31.23 17.99
CA SER A 21 9.02 -30.24 18.36
C SER A 21 10.40 -30.86 18.19
N ASN A 22 11.27 -30.20 17.41
CA ASN A 22 12.64 -30.68 17.17
C ASN A 22 13.64 -30.23 18.25
N CYS A 23 13.19 -29.49 19.26
CA CYS A 23 14.03 -29.08 20.37
C CYS A 23 14.10 -30.18 21.45
N PRO A 24 15.28 -30.39 22.06
CA PRO A 24 15.42 -31.18 23.30
C PRO A 24 14.42 -30.74 24.38
N ASP A 25 14.03 -31.67 25.26
CA ASP A 25 12.99 -31.47 26.27
C ASP A 25 13.26 -30.30 27.25
N ASP A 26 14.51 -29.85 27.35
CA ASP A 26 14.97 -28.74 28.19
C ASP A 26 15.00 -27.38 27.47
N LEU A 27 14.70 -27.32 26.17
CA LEU A 27 14.73 -26.11 25.36
C LEU A 27 13.34 -25.73 24.84
N ASN A 28 13.10 -24.43 24.73
CA ASN A 28 11.87 -23.88 24.16
C ASN A 28 12.05 -23.63 22.65
N GLU A 29 11.08 -24.07 21.86
CA GLU A 29 11.03 -23.77 20.42
C GLU A 29 10.44 -22.39 20.16
N VAL A 30 11.13 -21.58 19.35
CA VAL A 30 10.73 -20.21 19.02
C VAL A 30 10.78 -19.99 17.52
N SER A 31 9.69 -19.46 16.98
CA SER A 31 9.65 -18.99 15.60
C SER A 31 10.09 -17.53 15.53
N LEU A 32 11.00 -17.23 14.63
CA LEU A 32 11.42 -15.87 14.33
C LEU A 32 10.54 -15.29 13.22
N LEU A 33 9.96 -14.11 13.43
CA LEU A 33 9.00 -13.53 12.48
C LEU A 33 9.66 -13.36 11.09
N ASN A 34 8.99 -13.84 10.04
CA ASN A 34 9.45 -13.85 8.64
C ASN A 34 10.67 -14.75 8.33
N SER A 35 11.18 -15.51 9.29
CA SER A 35 12.24 -16.49 9.02
C SER A 35 11.68 -17.75 8.32
N GLY A 36 10.52 -18.23 8.77
CA GLY A 36 10.00 -19.55 8.38
C GLY A 36 10.78 -20.72 8.99
N ALA A 37 11.71 -20.47 9.91
CA ALA A 37 12.43 -21.45 10.71
C ALA A 37 12.08 -21.32 12.20
N SER A 38 12.42 -22.37 12.95
CA SER A 38 12.35 -22.38 14.42
C SER A 38 13.73 -22.60 15.03
N TYR A 39 13.90 -22.10 16.25
CA TYR A 39 15.16 -22.08 16.99
C TYR A 39 14.91 -22.56 18.43
N CYS A 40 15.88 -23.23 19.02
CA CYS A 40 15.78 -23.75 20.39
C CYS A 40 16.51 -22.82 21.37
N ILE A 41 15.84 -22.29 22.37
CA ILE A 41 16.44 -21.39 23.37
C ILE A 41 16.24 -21.96 24.79
N THR A 42 17.16 -21.64 25.71
CA THR A 42 17.14 -22.12 27.11
C THR A 42 16.13 -21.36 27.97
N GLU A 43 15.80 -20.13 27.62
CA GLU A 43 14.93 -19.25 28.39
C GLU A 43 13.49 -19.22 27.86
N HIS A 44 12.57 -18.61 28.61
CA HIS A 44 11.18 -18.50 28.18
C HIS A 44 11.05 -17.56 26.97
N PRO A 45 10.37 -18.03 25.90
CA PRO A 45 10.35 -17.32 24.64
C PRO A 45 9.58 -16.01 24.71
N CYS A 46 10.10 -14.99 24.02
CA CYS A 46 9.43 -13.71 23.85
C CYS A 46 7.99 -13.91 23.40
N SER A 47 7.06 -13.66 24.32
CA SER A 47 5.63 -13.93 24.12
C SER A 47 4.79 -13.16 25.12
N GLY A 48 3.52 -12.96 24.77
CA GLY A 48 2.55 -12.26 25.61
C GLY A 48 2.15 -10.91 25.03
N ILE A 49 1.53 -10.09 25.88
CA ILE A 49 1.04 -8.75 25.53
C ILE A 49 1.89 -7.74 26.31
N TYR A 50 2.55 -6.85 25.59
CA TYR A 50 3.27 -5.73 26.15
C TYR A 50 2.32 -4.76 26.83
N ARG A 51 2.65 -4.36 28.05
CA ARG A 51 1.97 -3.28 28.76
C ARG A 51 3.02 -2.37 29.38
N SER A 52 2.87 -1.07 29.19
CA SER A 52 3.83 -0.08 29.70
C SER A 52 3.93 -0.06 31.24
N ASP A 53 2.88 -0.52 31.94
CA ASP A 53 2.82 -0.61 33.40
C ASP A 53 3.47 -1.88 33.97
N LYS A 54 3.84 -2.86 33.13
CA LYS A 54 4.39 -4.14 33.58
C LYS A 54 5.44 -4.67 32.60
N PRO A 55 6.74 -4.65 32.95
CA PRO A 55 7.78 -5.16 32.07
C PRO A 55 7.52 -6.65 31.75
N PRO A 56 7.71 -7.07 30.49
CA PRO A 56 7.48 -8.46 30.11
C PRO A 56 8.47 -9.39 30.81
N THR A 57 7.99 -10.51 31.32
CA THR A 57 8.82 -11.52 31.99
C THR A 57 9.38 -12.58 31.05
N LYS A 58 8.93 -12.58 29.78
CA LYS A 58 9.38 -13.51 28.74
C LYS A 58 9.90 -12.70 27.56
N THR A 59 11.22 -12.63 27.41
CA THR A 59 11.87 -11.76 26.43
C THR A 59 12.98 -12.44 25.64
N ALA A 60 13.18 -13.74 25.84
CA ALA A 60 14.30 -14.43 25.22
C ALA A 60 14.03 -14.68 23.73
N CYS A 61 15.04 -14.39 22.91
CA CYS A 61 15.05 -14.61 21.47
C CYS A 61 16.34 -15.32 21.04
N PRO A 62 16.37 -15.92 19.83
CA PRO A 62 17.57 -16.59 19.32
C PRO A 62 18.75 -15.62 19.14
N ALA A 63 19.96 -16.04 19.47
CA ALA A 63 21.15 -15.20 19.33
C ALA A 63 21.68 -15.15 17.88
N GLU A 64 22.43 -14.10 17.55
CA GLU A 64 23.26 -14.11 16.35
C GLU A 64 24.26 -15.28 16.41
N GLY A 65 24.48 -15.98 15.30
CA GLY A 65 25.28 -17.20 15.25
C GLY A 65 24.53 -18.48 15.63
N GLN A 66 23.25 -18.39 16.00
CA GLN A 66 22.45 -19.56 16.32
C GLN A 66 21.94 -20.28 15.07
N VAL A 67 21.98 -21.61 15.10
CA VAL A 67 21.48 -22.48 14.03
C VAL A 67 20.03 -22.88 14.31
N SER A 68 19.21 -22.93 13.27
CA SER A 68 17.83 -23.41 13.35
C SER A 68 17.73 -24.84 13.88
N SER A 69 16.58 -25.21 14.44
CA SER A 69 16.27 -26.56 14.94
C SER A 69 16.45 -27.67 13.88
N LYS A 70 16.37 -27.30 12.59
CA LYS A 70 16.57 -28.21 11.45
C LYS A 70 18.02 -28.27 10.96
N GLY A 71 18.91 -27.43 11.47
CA GLY A 71 20.31 -27.38 11.04
C GLY A 71 20.54 -26.73 9.67
N ASP A 72 19.53 -26.13 9.04
CA ASP A 72 19.58 -25.65 7.65
C ASP A 72 19.74 -24.13 7.52
N ARG A 73 19.63 -23.37 8.63
CA ARG A 73 19.79 -21.91 8.64
C ARG A 73 20.61 -21.42 9.83
N LEU A 74 21.35 -20.34 9.61
CA LEU A 74 22.16 -19.64 10.60
C LEU A 74 21.74 -18.17 10.66
N ILE A 75 21.50 -17.66 11.87
CA ILE A 75 21.23 -16.24 12.11
C ILE A 75 22.53 -15.45 11.98
N ILE A 76 22.54 -14.40 11.16
CA ILE A 76 23.72 -13.54 10.93
C ILE A 76 23.46 -12.07 11.26
N LYS A 77 22.30 -11.77 11.86
CA LYS A 77 21.97 -10.45 12.39
C LYS A 77 21.39 -10.57 13.80
N PRO A 78 21.57 -9.56 14.67
CA PRO A 78 20.96 -9.54 15.99
C PRO A 78 19.44 -9.71 15.93
N THR A 79 18.88 -10.38 16.94
CA THR A 79 17.43 -10.50 17.12
C THR A 79 17.02 -9.96 18.47
N CYS A 80 15.82 -9.42 18.57
CA CYS A 80 15.30 -8.87 19.83
C CYS A 80 13.82 -9.23 20.02
N CYS A 81 13.37 -9.11 21.27
CA CYS A 81 11.95 -9.20 21.61
C CYS A 81 11.29 -7.85 21.35
N ALA A 82 10.35 -7.80 20.40
CA ALA A 82 9.68 -6.57 20.00
C ALA A 82 8.16 -6.73 19.93
N ILE A 83 7.46 -5.61 19.83
CA ILE A 83 6.03 -5.58 19.52
C ILE A 83 5.87 -5.96 18.04
N ILE A 84 5.34 -7.15 17.77
CA ILE A 84 5.12 -7.63 16.40
C ILE A 84 3.75 -7.24 15.85
N ASN A 85 2.84 -6.85 16.73
CA ASN A 85 1.51 -6.36 16.39
C ASN A 85 1.17 -5.17 17.29
N ASN A 86 1.24 -3.96 16.74
CA ASN A 86 1.02 -2.72 17.49
C ASN A 86 -0.43 -2.56 17.98
N THR A 87 -1.40 -3.23 17.34
CA THR A 87 -2.82 -3.17 17.72
C THR A 87 -3.11 -3.96 18.98
N THR A 88 -2.49 -5.13 19.10
CA THR A 88 -2.70 -6.06 20.23
C THR A 88 -1.55 -6.02 21.24
N ASN A 89 -0.52 -5.23 20.97
CA ASN A 89 0.74 -5.17 21.72
C ASN A 89 1.38 -6.56 21.89
N VAL A 90 1.18 -7.48 20.96
CA VAL A 90 1.74 -8.84 21.06
C VAL A 90 3.25 -8.80 20.86
N LEU A 91 3.96 -9.50 21.74
CA LEU A 91 5.40 -9.68 21.72
C LEU A 91 5.80 -10.88 20.87
N GLY A 92 6.90 -10.73 20.13
CA GLY A 92 7.54 -11.83 19.42
C GLY A 92 8.99 -11.52 19.05
N CYS A 93 9.73 -12.55 18.67
CA CYS A 93 11.11 -12.40 18.22
C CYS A 93 11.18 -11.90 16.78
N VAL A 94 12.02 -10.89 16.55
CA VAL A 94 12.27 -10.29 15.24
C VAL A 94 13.76 -10.03 15.05
N PHE A 95 14.21 -9.93 13.81
CA PHE A 95 15.51 -9.33 13.53
C PHE A 95 15.50 -7.84 13.89
N GLU A 96 16.59 -7.35 14.46
CA GLU A 96 16.75 -5.92 14.70
C GLU A 96 16.67 -5.14 13.38
N ALA A 97 15.67 -4.29 13.27
CA ALA A 97 15.43 -3.44 12.11
C ALA A 97 14.73 -2.16 12.57
N ALA A 98 14.89 -1.07 11.83
CA ALA A 98 14.33 0.24 12.20
C ALA A 98 12.79 0.24 12.39
N LYS A 99 12.08 -0.73 11.81
CA LYS A 99 10.63 -0.91 11.96
C LYS A 99 10.18 -1.56 13.27
N TYR A 100 11.08 -2.13 14.06
CA TYR A 100 10.76 -2.81 15.31
C TYR A 100 11.42 -2.10 16.49
N THR A 101 10.63 -1.86 17.54
CA THR A 101 11.15 -1.34 18.81
C THR A 101 11.45 -2.52 19.74
N CYS A 102 12.73 -2.78 19.97
CA CYS A 102 13.18 -3.81 20.91
C CYS A 102 12.86 -3.41 22.35
N ILE A 103 12.18 -4.29 23.07
CA ILE A 103 11.78 -4.08 24.47
C ILE A 103 12.81 -4.70 25.45
N ALA A 104 13.62 -5.63 24.95
CA ALA A 104 14.72 -6.25 25.68
C ALA A 104 16.02 -6.15 24.86
N PRO A 105 17.19 -6.11 25.53
CA PRO A 105 18.47 -6.14 24.84
C PRO A 105 18.62 -7.42 24.01
N SER A 106 19.31 -7.30 22.87
CA SER A 106 19.65 -8.46 22.04
C SER A 106 20.49 -9.48 22.82
N PRO A 107 20.25 -10.80 22.63
CA PRO A 107 21.11 -11.84 23.18
C PRO A 107 22.55 -11.66 22.71
N ALA A 108 23.50 -12.05 23.57
CA ALA A 108 24.91 -12.02 23.19
C ALA A 108 25.15 -12.97 21.98
N PRO A 109 25.90 -12.53 20.94
CA PRO A 109 26.23 -13.38 19.81
C PRO A 109 26.94 -14.67 20.23
N ILE A 110 26.55 -15.79 19.62
CA ILE A 110 27.23 -17.07 19.74
C ILE A 110 28.43 -17.06 18.77
N PRO A 111 29.67 -17.27 19.26
CA PRO A 111 30.83 -17.31 18.38
C PRO A 111 30.69 -18.41 17.32
N THR A 112 30.70 -18.03 16.04
CA THR A 112 30.70 -18.99 14.92
C THR A 112 32.13 -19.46 14.65
N LEU A 113 32.40 -20.75 14.84
CA LEU A 113 33.72 -21.35 14.60
C LEU A 113 34.05 -21.54 13.11
N GLN A 114 33.07 -21.38 12.20
CA GLN A 114 33.23 -21.61 10.78
C GLN A 114 33.05 -20.31 9.96
N PRO A 115 33.83 -20.10 8.89
CA PRO A 115 33.61 -19.00 7.96
C PRO A 115 32.20 -19.09 7.36
N LEU A 116 31.48 -17.97 7.37
CA LEU A 116 30.14 -17.90 6.78
C LEU A 116 30.22 -18.16 5.27
N PRO A 117 29.25 -18.89 4.69
CA PRO A 117 29.09 -18.96 3.23
C PRO A 117 28.92 -17.55 2.63
N PRO A 118 29.29 -17.34 1.35
CA PRO A 118 29.01 -16.08 0.66
C PRO A 118 27.51 -15.76 0.74
N HIS A 119 27.18 -14.55 1.18
CA HIS A 119 25.80 -14.09 1.33
C HIS A 119 25.70 -12.61 0.95
N SER A 120 24.49 -12.13 0.68
CA SER A 120 24.28 -10.70 0.44
C SER A 120 24.49 -9.91 1.74
N ALA A 121 25.04 -8.70 1.65
CA ALA A 121 25.31 -7.85 2.81
C ALA A 121 24.05 -7.53 3.66
N ASN A 122 22.86 -7.73 3.08
CA ASN A 122 21.59 -7.45 3.74
C ASN A 122 20.88 -8.69 4.30
N ALA A 123 21.40 -9.90 4.06
CA ALA A 123 20.79 -11.13 4.56
C ALA A 123 20.74 -11.13 6.10
N ALA A 124 19.62 -11.59 6.65
CA ALA A 124 19.43 -11.77 8.10
C ALA A 124 19.69 -13.22 8.54
N GLU A 125 19.58 -14.16 7.59
CA GLU A 125 19.91 -15.57 7.75
C GLU A 125 20.67 -16.07 6.52
N VAL A 126 21.49 -17.10 6.73
CA VAL A 126 22.16 -17.84 5.66
C VAL A 126 21.71 -19.28 5.70
N LYS A 127 21.32 -19.82 4.54
CA LYS A 127 21.03 -21.24 4.40
C LYS A 127 22.34 -22.03 4.44
N LEU A 128 22.46 -22.96 5.37
CA LEU A 128 23.60 -23.86 5.48
C LEU A 128 23.40 -25.03 4.52
N THR A 129 24.42 -25.33 3.71
CA THR A 129 24.42 -26.53 2.88
C THR A 129 24.67 -27.73 3.79
N THR A 130 23.62 -28.46 4.14
CA THR A 130 23.72 -29.68 4.93
C THR A 130 24.48 -30.73 4.11
N THR A 131 25.80 -30.76 4.26
CA THR A 131 26.61 -31.84 3.70
C THR A 131 26.50 -32.98 4.70
N ALA A 132 25.71 -34.00 4.37
CA ALA A 132 25.51 -35.16 5.25
C ALA A 132 26.87 -35.77 5.62
N PRO A 133 27.29 -35.79 6.90
CA PRO A 133 28.53 -36.42 7.30
C PRO A 133 28.34 -37.94 7.45
N PRO A 134 29.36 -38.75 7.10
CA PRO A 134 29.39 -40.17 7.46
C PRO A 134 29.51 -40.36 8.97
N THR A 135 28.82 -41.37 9.47
CA THR A 135 28.74 -41.79 10.88
C THR A 135 30.10 -42.25 11.39
N THR A 136 30.66 -41.64 12.44
CA THR A 136 31.69 -42.30 13.30
C THR A 136 31.79 -41.67 14.70
N GLU A 137 32.23 -42.50 15.63
CA GLU A 137 32.10 -42.52 17.09
C GLU A 137 32.72 -41.38 17.93
N ALA A 138 32.24 -41.33 19.17
CA ALA A 138 32.57 -40.42 20.25
C ALA A 138 33.97 -40.63 20.87
N VAL A 139 34.62 -39.53 21.27
CA VAL A 139 35.63 -39.47 22.36
C VAL A 139 35.49 -38.12 23.07
N GLY A 140 35.53 -38.13 24.41
CA GLY A 140 35.13 -37.00 25.26
C GLY A 140 36.25 -36.15 25.89
N ALA A 141 35.85 -35.51 27.00
CA ALA A 141 36.58 -34.58 27.91
C ALA A 141 36.55 -33.10 27.48
N LYS A 142 36.46 -32.07 28.35
CA LYS A 142 36.59 -31.93 29.81
C LYS A 142 36.03 -30.56 30.24
N GLU A 143 35.54 -30.45 31.47
CA GLU A 143 35.08 -29.21 32.14
C GLU A 143 36.20 -28.16 32.33
N VAL A 144 35.84 -26.88 32.23
CA VAL A 144 36.51 -25.76 32.93
C VAL A 144 35.47 -24.73 33.39
N SER A 145 35.46 -24.48 34.71
CA SER A 145 34.61 -23.55 35.46
C SER A 145 35.34 -22.24 35.79
N VAL A 146 34.69 -21.08 35.63
CA VAL A 146 34.94 -19.77 36.31
C VAL A 146 33.66 -18.95 36.10
N GLY A 147 33.03 -18.19 37.00
CA GLY A 147 33.30 -17.66 38.33
C GLY A 147 32.46 -16.37 38.45
N ALA A 148 31.63 -16.25 39.49
CA ALA A 148 30.63 -15.18 39.65
C ALA A 148 31.15 -13.90 40.31
N SER A 149 30.49 -12.76 40.04
CA SER A 149 30.33 -11.54 40.87
C SER A 149 29.57 -10.51 40.01
N GLY A 150 28.45 -9.87 40.35
CA GLY A 150 27.96 -9.37 41.64
C GLY A 150 27.93 -7.82 41.57
N GLY A 151 26.75 -7.20 41.66
CA GLY A 151 26.64 -5.72 41.79
C GLY A 151 25.29 -5.11 41.42
N ASP A 152 24.41 -4.99 42.42
CA ASP A 152 23.17 -4.18 42.42
C ASP A 152 23.43 -2.67 42.28
N ALA A 153 22.53 -1.94 41.63
CA ALA A 153 22.18 -0.57 42.01
C ALA A 153 20.82 -0.13 41.44
N THR A 154 19.88 0.07 42.36
CA THR A 154 18.53 0.60 42.19
C THR A 154 18.55 2.13 42.14
N THR A 155 17.84 2.77 41.21
CA THR A 155 17.30 4.12 41.42
C THR A 155 16.02 4.39 40.62
N THR A 156 15.07 4.96 41.34
CA THR A 156 13.69 5.29 40.99
C THR A 156 13.58 6.70 40.41
N ALA A 157 12.80 6.91 39.34
CA ALA A 157 12.25 8.23 38.99
C ALA A 157 10.90 8.13 38.23
N ALA A 158 10.02 9.07 38.55
CA ALA A 158 8.59 9.16 38.20
C ALA A 158 8.33 9.79 36.80
N PRO A 159 7.08 9.77 36.28
CA PRO A 159 6.81 9.87 34.84
C PRO A 159 6.51 11.30 34.36
N THR A 160 6.94 11.60 33.13
CA THR A 160 6.52 12.78 32.37
C THR A 160 5.68 12.32 31.18
N THR A 161 4.44 12.78 31.12
CA THR A 161 3.48 12.52 30.04
C THR A 161 3.95 13.19 28.75
N ALA A 162 4.33 12.40 27.75
CA ALA A 162 4.64 12.87 26.39
C ALA A 162 3.56 12.42 25.41
N ALA A 163 3.07 13.36 24.60
CA ALA A 163 2.17 13.09 23.47
C ALA A 163 2.86 12.19 22.42
N PRO A 164 2.13 11.36 21.67
CA PRO A 164 2.71 10.45 20.69
C PRO A 164 3.29 11.25 19.50
N THR A 165 4.62 11.29 19.42
CA THR A 165 5.35 11.74 18.22
C THR A 165 5.34 10.62 17.20
N ILE A 166 4.59 10.79 16.10
CA ILE A 166 4.73 9.95 14.91
C ILE A 166 6.06 10.33 14.25
N VAL A 167 7.08 9.50 14.42
CA VAL A 167 8.37 9.66 13.74
C VAL A 167 8.24 9.04 12.34
N VAL A 168 7.92 9.89 11.35
CA VAL A 168 8.18 9.56 9.95
C VAL A 168 9.69 9.71 9.75
N LEU A 169 10.39 8.59 9.60
CA LEU A 169 11.82 8.62 9.29
C LEU A 169 11.99 9.33 7.94
N PRO A 170 12.87 10.34 7.81
CA PRO A 170 13.20 10.89 6.51
C PRO A 170 13.72 9.75 5.63
N VAL A 171 13.14 9.61 4.43
CA VAL A 171 13.63 8.67 3.42
C VAL A 171 15.07 9.06 3.13
N THR A 172 16.01 8.36 3.77
CA THR A 172 17.42 8.62 3.60
C THR A 172 17.79 7.96 2.29
N GLN A 173 17.71 8.72 1.20
CA GLN A 173 18.15 8.27 -0.13
C GLN A 173 19.64 7.98 -0.05
N SER A 174 20.00 6.72 0.21
CA SER A 174 21.33 6.24 -0.13
C SER A 174 21.42 6.25 -1.65
N ALA A 175 22.45 6.91 -2.19
CA ALA A 175 22.74 6.89 -3.62
C ALA A 175 23.19 5.46 -4.01
N THR A 176 22.24 4.56 -4.19
CA THR A 176 22.49 3.19 -4.62
C THR A 176 22.61 3.17 -6.14
N GLN A 177 23.67 2.54 -6.65
CA GLN A 177 23.95 2.40 -8.09
C GLN A 177 22.73 1.84 -8.85
N ALA A 178 22.44 2.41 -10.02
CA ALA A 178 21.61 1.75 -11.01
C ALA A 178 22.23 0.38 -11.31
N THR A 179 21.44 -0.69 -11.14
CA THR A 179 21.92 -2.05 -11.42
C THR A 179 21.94 -2.21 -12.93
N ALA A 180 23.12 -2.08 -13.54
CA ALA A 180 23.26 -2.20 -14.99
C ALA A 180 22.70 -3.56 -15.45
N LEU A 181 21.72 -3.53 -16.36
CA LEU A 181 21.23 -4.72 -17.07
C LEU A 181 22.40 -5.36 -17.82
N SER A 182 22.88 -6.50 -17.33
CA SER A 182 24.08 -7.17 -17.89
C SER A 182 23.95 -7.64 -19.34
N SER A 183 22.72 -7.65 -19.91
CA SER A 183 22.42 -8.04 -21.29
C SER A 183 21.39 -7.15 -22.00
N GLY A 184 21.09 -5.96 -21.47
CA GLY A 184 20.06 -5.06 -22.02
C GLY A 184 20.55 -4.13 -23.13
N ALA A 185 19.63 -3.68 -23.98
CA ALA A 185 19.87 -2.55 -24.89
C ALA A 185 19.59 -1.23 -24.16
N ARG A 186 20.24 -0.14 -24.61
CA ARG A 186 20.11 1.20 -24.02
C ARG A 186 20.08 2.25 -25.12
N ARG A 187 19.21 3.24 -24.97
CA ARG A 187 19.17 4.46 -25.78
C ARG A 187 19.09 5.68 -24.88
N GLN A 188 19.76 6.75 -25.29
CA GLN A 188 19.79 8.01 -24.57
C GLN A 188 19.51 9.18 -25.51
N TRP A 189 18.72 10.14 -25.04
CA TRP A 189 18.46 11.41 -25.69
C TRP A 189 18.89 12.56 -24.78
N ASN A 190 19.59 13.53 -25.37
CA ASN A 190 19.89 14.80 -24.70
C ASN A 190 18.94 15.85 -25.27
N ILE A 191 18.26 16.57 -24.39
CA ILE A 191 17.26 17.59 -24.74
C ILE A 191 17.88 18.96 -24.45
N GLU A 192 17.83 19.85 -25.44
CA GLU A 192 18.38 21.21 -25.37
C GLU A 192 17.28 22.29 -25.34
N GLU A 193 16.04 21.88 -25.05
CA GLU A 193 14.88 22.78 -24.98
C GLU A 193 14.93 23.62 -23.71
N ASP A 194 14.86 24.94 -23.84
CA ASP A 194 14.77 25.83 -22.69
C ASP A 194 13.40 25.74 -22.02
N ASN A 195 13.36 25.91 -20.70
CA ASN A 195 12.12 26.03 -19.92
C ASN A 195 11.16 24.84 -19.99
N LEU A 196 11.66 23.60 -19.93
CA LEU A 196 10.81 22.43 -19.75
C LEU A 196 9.86 22.61 -18.56
N ILE A 197 8.56 22.44 -18.80
CA ILE A 197 7.50 22.59 -17.80
C ILE A 197 6.82 21.26 -17.45
N ALA A 198 6.93 20.26 -18.33
CA ALA A 198 6.13 19.06 -18.20
C ALA A 198 6.77 17.80 -18.77
N ILE A 199 6.33 16.66 -18.24
CA ILE A 199 6.61 15.33 -18.77
C ILE A 199 5.29 14.59 -18.94
N GLU A 200 5.13 13.95 -20.09
CA GLU A 200 4.03 13.03 -20.38
C GLU A 200 4.63 11.71 -20.86
N THR A 201 4.23 10.59 -20.25
CA THR A 201 4.73 9.28 -20.68
C THR A 201 3.59 8.31 -20.90
N ASN A 202 3.72 7.52 -21.96
CA ASN A 202 2.86 6.39 -22.27
C ASN A 202 3.75 5.17 -22.52
N VAL A 203 4.37 4.69 -21.44
CA VAL A 203 5.35 3.60 -21.47
C VAL A 203 4.97 2.50 -20.49
N PRO A 204 5.39 1.25 -20.73
CA PRO A 204 5.33 0.18 -19.76
C PRO A 204 6.61 0.13 -18.89
N GLY A 205 6.63 -0.76 -17.89
CA GLY A 205 7.81 -1.01 -17.06
C GLY A 205 7.91 -0.07 -15.87
N ARG A 206 9.06 0.60 -15.68
CA ARG A 206 9.27 1.57 -14.59
C ARG A 206 9.87 2.87 -15.10
N VAL A 207 9.38 3.98 -14.58
CA VAL A 207 9.84 5.34 -14.87
C VAL A 207 10.40 5.97 -13.60
N PHE A 208 11.59 6.54 -13.66
CA PHE A 208 12.10 7.47 -12.65
C PHE A 208 12.23 8.85 -13.27
N VAL A 209 11.68 9.85 -12.59
CA VAL A 209 11.94 11.26 -12.87
C VAL A 209 12.78 11.80 -11.73
N SER A 210 13.97 12.28 -12.06
CA SER A 210 15.01 12.67 -11.11
C SER A 210 15.54 14.07 -11.40
N SER A 211 16.07 14.73 -10.36
CA SER A 211 16.72 16.02 -10.54
C SER A 211 18.06 15.90 -11.26
N TRP A 212 18.47 16.97 -11.95
CA TRP A 212 19.76 17.04 -12.63
C TRP A 212 20.96 16.87 -11.70
N THR A 213 20.84 17.24 -10.43
CA THR A 213 21.89 17.02 -9.42
C THR A 213 22.20 15.53 -9.26
N ARG A 214 21.19 14.66 -9.34
CA ARG A 214 21.37 13.22 -9.34
C ARG A 214 22.07 12.73 -10.61
N TRP A 215 21.68 13.24 -11.77
CA TRP A 215 22.37 12.92 -13.01
C TRP A 215 23.85 13.26 -12.92
N LEU A 216 24.20 14.45 -12.41
CA LEU A 216 25.59 14.89 -12.26
C LEU A 216 26.38 13.99 -11.30
N SER A 217 25.77 13.52 -10.19
CA SER A 217 26.46 12.64 -9.24
C SER A 217 26.76 11.27 -9.84
N LEU A 218 25.86 10.74 -10.67
CA LEU A 218 26.06 9.48 -11.41
C LEU A 218 27.05 9.66 -12.57
N SER A 219 26.98 10.78 -13.28
CA SER A 219 27.80 11.09 -14.46
C SER A 219 29.26 11.40 -14.12
N ALA A 220 29.53 11.98 -12.94
CA ALA A 220 30.87 12.34 -12.50
C ALA A 220 31.83 11.14 -12.44
N LEU A 221 31.30 9.91 -12.36
CA LEU A 221 32.06 8.67 -12.44
C LEU A 221 32.52 8.30 -13.88
N ASN A 222 31.92 8.86 -14.95
CA ASN A 222 32.07 8.30 -16.31
C ASN A 222 32.24 9.31 -17.47
N ARG A 223 33.01 10.38 -17.26
CA ARG A 223 33.44 11.45 -18.22
C ARG A 223 32.59 12.72 -18.11
N LYS A 224 33.23 13.88 -18.30
CA LYS A 224 32.62 15.21 -18.37
C LYS A 224 32.31 15.59 -19.82
N PRO A 225 31.09 15.41 -20.34
CA PRO A 225 30.68 16.12 -21.54
C PRO A 225 30.40 17.59 -21.23
N GLU A 226 30.58 18.41 -22.25
CA GLU A 226 30.32 19.84 -22.24
C GLU A 226 28.81 20.09 -22.34
N TYR A 227 28.04 19.74 -21.31
CA TYR A 227 26.57 19.80 -21.27
C TYR A 227 26.01 21.21 -21.04
N LYS A 228 26.62 22.24 -21.61
CA LYS A 228 26.25 23.63 -21.30
C LYS A 228 24.78 23.94 -21.65
N HIS A 229 24.27 23.30 -22.70
CA HIS A 229 22.93 23.53 -23.27
C HIS A 229 21.92 22.41 -23.01
N VAL A 230 22.32 21.33 -22.33
CA VAL A 230 21.38 20.23 -22.03
C VAL A 230 20.51 20.59 -20.82
N THR A 231 19.20 20.51 -21.01
CA THR A 231 18.18 20.83 -20.01
C THR A 231 17.49 19.58 -19.45
N ALA A 232 17.48 18.49 -20.22
CA ALA A 232 17.09 17.18 -19.74
C ALA A 232 17.83 16.04 -20.46
N VAL A 233 17.91 14.89 -19.80
CA VAL A 233 18.40 13.63 -20.38
C VAL A 233 17.34 12.57 -20.16
N VAL A 234 16.99 11.85 -21.22
CA VAL A 234 16.14 10.66 -21.13
C VAL A 234 16.98 9.45 -21.49
N GLU A 235 17.02 8.47 -20.60
CA GLU A 235 17.68 7.18 -20.79
C GLU A 235 16.63 6.09 -20.72
N ILE A 236 16.59 5.21 -21.72
CA ILE A 236 15.74 4.03 -21.72
C ILE A 236 16.64 2.81 -21.84
N SER A 237 16.47 1.87 -20.92
CA SER A 237 17.12 0.57 -20.96
C SER A 237 16.10 -0.55 -20.85
N GLY A 238 16.38 -1.67 -21.50
CA GLY A 238 15.47 -2.79 -21.47
C GLY A 238 16.04 -4.08 -22.04
N SER A 239 15.37 -5.18 -21.70
CA SER A 239 15.75 -6.53 -22.09
C SER A 239 14.50 -7.41 -22.27
N ILE A 240 14.54 -8.33 -23.24
CA ILE A 240 13.46 -9.30 -23.54
C ILE A 240 13.72 -10.66 -22.82
N GLY A 241 14.43 -10.60 -21.68
CA GLY A 241 14.83 -11.76 -20.89
C GLY A 241 16.33 -12.09 -20.96
N ALA A 242 16.82 -12.93 -20.02
CA ALA A 242 18.24 -13.18 -19.82
C ALA A 242 18.98 -13.80 -21.03
N ASN A 243 18.26 -14.46 -21.94
CA ASN A 243 18.81 -15.15 -23.11
C ASN A 243 18.51 -14.43 -24.44
N ALA A 244 17.90 -13.24 -24.39
CA ALA A 244 17.60 -12.48 -25.60
C ALA A 244 18.89 -11.98 -26.28
N SER A 245 18.91 -11.96 -27.62
CA SER A 245 20.00 -11.33 -28.36
C SER A 245 19.97 -9.81 -28.14
N SER A 246 21.14 -9.16 -28.26
CA SER A 246 21.24 -7.70 -28.24
C SER A 246 20.31 -7.04 -29.26
N ASP A 247 20.13 -7.66 -30.41
CA ASP A 247 19.29 -7.15 -31.50
C ASP A 247 17.81 -7.18 -31.16
N ALA A 248 17.38 -8.20 -30.42
CA ALA A 248 16.01 -8.30 -29.93
C ALA A 248 15.77 -7.19 -28.90
N SER A 249 16.63 -7.05 -27.89
CA SER A 249 16.56 -5.94 -26.92
C SER A 249 16.63 -4.56 -27.60
N GLN A 250 17.42 -4.41 -28.67
CA GLN A 250 17.45 -3.16 -29.43
C GLN A 250 16.14 -2.90 -30.16
N SER A 251 15.51 -3.93 -30.73
CA SER A 251 14.20 -3.83 -31.39
C SER A 251 13.09 -3.43 -30.40
N LEU A 252 13.20 -3.82 -29.12
CA LEU A 252 12.33 -3.32 -28.06
C LEU A 252 12.54 -1.81 -27.83
N ILE A 253 13.79 -1.37 -27.71
CA ILE A 253 14.14 0.04 -27.50
C ILE A 253 13.75 0.91 -28.71
N ASP A 254 13.75 0.35 -29.91
CA ASP A 254 13.35 1.03 -31.14
C ASP A 254 11.84 1.37 -31.18
N GLN A 255 11.02 0.71 -30.35
CA GLN A 255 9.59 1.01 -30.22
C GLN A 255 9.31 2.24 -29.36
N PHE A 256 10.32 2.76 -28.65
CA PHE A 256 10.19 3.99 -27.87
C PHE A 256 10.48 5.21 -28.74
N THR A 257 9.55 6.16 -28.73
CA THR A 257 9.70 7.45 -29.38
C THR A 257 9.74 8.56 -28.33
N LEU A 258 10.63 9.53 -28.55
CA LEU A 258 10.73 10.73 -27.74
C LEU A 258 10.47 11.94 -28.62
N THR A 259 9.53 12.77 -28.23
CA THR A 259 9.27 14.07 -28.85
C THR A 259 9.27 15.15 -27.79
N VAL A 260 9.68 16.36 -28.16
CA VAL A 260 9.58 17.53 -27.30
C VAL A 260 8.73 18.55 -28.03
N ASP A 261 7.60 18.90 -27.45
CA ASP A 261 6.69 19.89 -28.01
C ASP A 261 6.14 20.78 -26.89
N ASN A 262 6.05 22.09 -27.15
CA ASN A 262 5.56 23.08 -26.20
C ASN A 262 6.13 22.92 -24.78
N SER A 263 7.46 22.81 -24.67
CA SER A 263 8.19 22.62 -23.40
C SER A 263 7.77 21.37 -22.60
N THR A 264 7.20 20.37 -23.27
CA THR A 264 6.77 19.10 -22.70
C THR A 264 7.56 17.96 -23.35
N ILE A 265 8.11 17.07 -22.53
CA ILE A 265 8.74 15.83 -23.01
C ILE A 265 7.65 14.77 -23.12
N PHE A 266 7.47 14.20 -24.31
CA PHE A 266 6.61 13.05 -24.55
C PHE A 266 7.48 11.82 -24.76
N VAL A 267 7.24 10.77 -23.97
CA VAL A 267 7.87 9.46 -24.15
C VAL A 267 6.76 8.44 -24.40
N ASP A 268 6.70 7.92 -25.62
CA ASP A 268 5.67 6.97 -26.04
C ASP A 268 6.28 5.62 -26.38
N PHE A 269 5.56 4.54 -26.03
CA PHE A 269 5.87 3.18 -26.45
C PHE A 269 4.86 2.70 -27.50
N ASN A 270 5.35 2.45 -28.72
CA ASN A 270 4.52 1.96 -29.81
C ASN A 270 4.44 0.43 -29.78
N ALA A 271 3.37 -0.11 -29.19
CA ALA A 271 3.10 -1.54 -29.10
C ALA A 271 2.61 -2.18 -30.43
N SER A 272 2.93 -1.62 -31.60
CA SER A 272 2.35 -2.08 -32.88
C SER A 272 2.68 -3.56 -33.22
N GLY A 273 1.72 -4.44 -32.89
CA GLY A 273 1.54 -5.76 -33.49
C GLY A 273 2.42 -6.90 -32.97
N ILE A 274 3.17 -6.72 -31.88
CA ILE A 274 4.05 -7.76 -31.31
C ILE A 274 3.77 -7.89 -29.81
N HIS A 275 3.56 -9.12 -29.34
CA HIS A 275 3.58 -9.42 -27.91
C HIS A 275 4.98 -9.21 -27.39
N ASN A 276 5.15 -8.21 -26.54
CA ASN A 276 6.45 -7.89 -25.96
C ASN A 276 6.41 -8.16 -24.46
N ASP A 277 7.22 -9.14 -24.06
CA ASP A 277 7.58 -9.39 -22.68
C ASP A 277 8.96 -8.82 -22.47
N GLY A 278 9.16 -8.09 -21.38
CA GLY A 278 10.49 -7.60 -21.09
C GLY A 278 10.56 -6.84 -19.80
N GLU A 279 11.76 -6.40 -19.49
CA GLU A 279 12.03 -5.47 -18.40
C GLU A 279 12.43 -4.14 -19.00
N VAL A 280 11.78 -3.05 -18.58
CA VAL A 280 12.09 -1.69 -19.06
C VAL A 280 12.30 -0.77 -17.86
N LEU A 281 13.31 0.08 -18.00
CA LEU A 281 13.61 1.20 -17.12
C LEU A 281 13.74 2.46 -17.98
N VAL A 282 12.92 3.46 -17.68
CA VAL A 282 12.98 4.81 -18.23
C VAL A 282 13.47 5.74 -17.13
N GLU A 283 14.57 6.45 -17.36
CA GLU A 283 15.11 7.44 -16.43
C GLU A 283 15.12 8.82 -17.10
N ILE A 284 14.43 9.77 -16.49
CA ILE A 284 14.30 11.13 -16.99
C ILE A 284 14.94 12.07 -15.97
N TYR A 285 16.00 12.75 -16.39
CA TYR A 285 16.73 13.70 -15.57
C TYR A 285 16.44 15.12 -16.04
N VAL A 286 15.88 15.96 -15.17
CA VAL A 286 15.49 17.34 -15.52
C VAL A 286 16.27 18.37 -14.73
N ARG A 287 16.70 19.43 -15.43
CA ARG A 287 17.46 20.54 -14.84
C ARG A 287 16.58 21.60 -14.21
N SER A 288 15.42 21.84 -14.79
CA SER A 288 14.44 22.79 -14.29
C SER A 288 13.30 22.05 -13.60
N PRO A 289 12.77 22.57 -12.47
CA PRO A 289 11.61 21.99 -11.83
C PRO A 289 10.37 22.03 -12.73
N LEU A 290 9.57 20.97 -12.68
CA LEU A 290 8.39 20.76 -13.52
C LEU A 290 7.10 21.15 -12.82
N GLU A 291 6.12 21.60 -13.59
CA GLU A 291 4.77 21.93 -13.15
C GLU A 291 3.78 20.77 -13.43
N ARG A 292 4.03 19.93 -14.44
CA ARG A 292 3.12 18.86 -14.84
C ARG A 292 3.82 17.52 -15.07
N ILE A 293 3.23 16.45 -14.54
CA ILE A 293 3.62 15.07 -14.80
C ILE A 293 2.35 14.26 -15.09
N ALA A 294 2.26 13.67 -16.28
CA ALA A 294 1.13 12.83 -16.67
C ALA A 294 1.58 11.45 -17.16
N MET A 295 1.19 10.39 -16.44
CA MET A 295 1.51 9.00 -16.79
C MET A 295 0.28 8.33 -17.39
N HIS A 296 0.30 8.08 -18.70
CA HIS A 296 -0.79 7.42 -19.42
C HIS A 296 -0.56 5.91 -19.54
N GLY A 297 0.70 5.48 -19.51
CA GLY A 297 1.08 4.08 -19.64
C GLY A 297 0.78 3.22 -18.41
N SER A 298 1.17 1.96 -18.49
CA SER A 298 1.09 0.99 -17.38
C SER A 298 2.32 0.99 -16.48
N ALA A 299 3.30 1.86 -16.75
CA ALA A 299 4.52 1.92 -15.96
C ALA A 299 4.29 2.40 -14.53
N GLU A 300 5.05 1.82 -13.62
CA GLU A 300 5.21 2.34 -12.28
C GLU A 300 6.16 3.55 -12.32
N ALA A 301 5.70 4.72 -11.88
CA ALA A 301 6.43 5.98 -12.00
C ALA A 301 6.82 6.55 -10.64
N TYR A 302 8.08 6.97 -10.51
CA TYR A 302 8.64 7.56 -9.30
C TYR A 302 9.19 8.95 -9.60
N VAL A 303 8.63 9.97 -8.94
CA VAL A 303 9.05 11.36 -9.06
C VAL A 303 9.81 11.74 -7.81
N GLU A 304 11.14 11.84 -7.94
CA GLU A 304 12.01 12.12 -6.80
C GLU A 304 11.97 13.58 -6.35
N ALA A 305 12.46 13.81 -5.13
CA ALA A 305 12.64 15.12 -4.55
C ALA A 305 13.43 16.08 -5.46
N GLY A 306 12.97 17.33 -5.52
CA GLY A 306 13.60 18.40 -6.31
C GLY A 306 13.24 18.43 -7.80
N VAL A 307 12.38 17.52 -8.26
CA VAL A 307 11.85 17.54 -9.64
C VAL A 307 10.69 18.52 -9.79
N LEU A 308 9.82 18.66 -8.79
CA LEU A 308 8.62 19.49 -8.90
C LEU A 308 8.86 20.94 -8.51
N ALA A 309 8.21 21.86 -9.23
CA ALA A 309 8.30 23.29 -9.00
C ALA A 309 7.61 23.69 -7.69
N SER A 310 8.28 24.56 -6.93
CA SER A 310 7.66 25.24 -5.78
C SER A 310 7.06 26.58 -6.22
N GLN A 311 6.01 27.04 -5.54
CA GLN A 311 5.27 28.29 -5.79
C GLN A 311 4.58 28.36 -7.15
N ARG A 312 4.39 27.22 -7.81
CA ARG A 312 3.71 27.07 -9.10
C ARG A 312 2.51 26.13 -8.98
N PRO A 313 1.60 26.12 -9.96
CA PRO A 313 0.57 25.09 -10.02
C PRO A 313 1.22 23.74 -10.35
N LEU A 314 0.80 22.69 -9.66
CA LEU A 314 1.24 21.32 -9.88
C LEU A 314 0.07 20.50 -10.44
N SER A 315 0.31 19.80 -11.54
CA SER A 315 -0.65 18.88 -12.15
C SER A 315 -0.06 17.49 -12.29
N LEU A 316 -0.59 16.54 -11.53
CA LEU A 316 -0.05 15.20 -11.34
C LEU A 316 -1.13 14.20 -11.71
N THR A 317 -0.97 13.49 -12.81
CA THR A 317 -2.00 12.59 -13.33
C THR A 317 -1.43 11.20 -13.61
N THR A 318 -2.19 10.17 -13.27
CA THR A 318 -1.95 8.81 -13.76
C THR A 318 -3.22 8.19 -14.32
N ALA A 319 -3.06 7.28 -15.28
CA ALA A 319 -4.14 6.49 -15.86
C ALA A 319 -4.07 5.03 -15.40
N THR A 320 -3.12 4.23 -15.89
CA THR A 320 -3.08 2.78 -15.63
C THR A 320 -2.00 2.38 -14.63
N GLY A 321 -0.81 2.97 -14.72
CA GLY A 321 0.30 2.70 -13.81
C GLY A 321 0.22 3.49 -12.50
N ASP A 322 0.99 3.07 -11.51
CA ASP A 322 1.06 3.79 -10.24
C ASP A 322 2.04 4.97 -10.31
N LEU A 323 1.73 6.05 -9.61
CA LEU A 323 2.54 7.27 -9.56
C LEU A 323 2.92 7.62 -8.11
N TYR A 324 4.20 7.55 -7.80
CA TYR A 324 4.79 7.87 -6.50
C TYR A 324 5.52 9.20 -6.55
N ILE A 325 5.22 10.10 -5.63
CA ILE A 325 5.69 11.48 -5.69
C ILE A 325 6.29 11.89 -4.35
N ASP A 326 7.54 12.34 -4.40
CA ASP A 326 8.24 12.94 -3.28
C ASP A 326 8.16 14.48 -3.35
N LEU A 327 7.40 15.06 -2.43
CA LEU A 327 7.20 16.48 -2.26
C LEU A 327 8.19 17.11 -1.26
N ALA A 328 9.28 16.43 -0.87
CA ALA A 328 10.24 16.94 0.11
C ALA A 328 10.76 18.37 -0.15
N ASN A 329 10.86 18.77 -1.42
CA ASN A 329 11.33 20.10 -1.82
C ASN A 329 10.19 21.08 -2.19
N VAL A 330 8.94 20.64 -2.13
CA VAL A 330 7.75 21.46 -2.45
C VAL A 330 7.14 21.97 -1.15
N THR A 331 7.71 23.05 -0.62
CA THR A 331 7.19 23.66 0.62
C THR A 331 5.93 24.49 0.40
N ASN A 332 5.70 24.98 -0.81
CA ASN A 332 4.60 25.86 -1.17
C ASN A 332 4.22 25.65 -2.63
N ALA A 333 2.93 25.69 -2.95
CA ALA A 333 2.40 25.53 -4.30
C ALA A 333 1.16 26.41 -4.43
N THR A 334 0.89 27.00 -5.59
CA THR A 334 -0.36 27.77 -5.73
C THR A 334 -1.56 26.84 -5.76
N GLU A 335 -1.43 25.75 -6.52
CA GLU A 335 -2.46 24.74 -6.71
C GLU A 335 -1.78 23.38 -6.81
N VAL A 336 -2.38 22.35 -6.22
CA VAL A 336 -1.94 20.96 -6.35
C VAL A 336 -3.11 20.13 -6.85
N THR A 337 -3.07 19.77 -8.12
CA THR A 337 -4.09 18.94 -8.77
C THR A 337 -3.54 17.54 -8.96
N VAL A 338 -4.23 16.56 -8.39
CA VAL A 338 -3.90 15.14 -8.48
C VAL A 338 -5.09 14.39 -9.07
N ALA A 339 -4.85 13.61 -10.11
CA ALA A 339 -5.87 12.80 -10.74
C ALA A 339 -5.42 11.35 -10.99
N ALA A 340 -6.26 10.40 -10.61
CA ALA A 340 -6.17 9.00 -11.00
C ALA A 340 -7.36 8.70 -11.92
N THR A 341 -7.12 8.58 -13.24
CA THR A 341 -8.19 8.50 -14.26
C THR A 341 -8.44 7.09 -14.82
N GLY A 342 -7.76 6.08 -14.28
CA GLY A 342 -7.92 4.68 -14.66
C GLY A 342 -7.67 3.76 -13.47
N ALA A 343 -6.95 2.67 -13.66
CA ALA A 343 -6.65 1.70 -12.59
C ALA A 343 -5.43 2.09 -11.73
N GLY A 344 -4.61 3.02 -12.20
CA GLY A 344 -3.37 3.43 -11.54
C GLY A 344 -3.60 4.31 -10.32
N SER A 345 -2.86 4.07 -9.24
CA SER A 345 -2.97 4.83 -8.00
C SER A 345 -1.92 5.93 -7.89
N VAL A 346 -2.20 6.99 -7.13
CA VAL A 346 -1.24 8.06 -6.85
C VAL A 346 -0.91 8.10 -5.37
N GLN A 347 0.38 8.09 -5.04
CA GLN A 347 0.87 8.32 -3.69
C GLN A 347 1.73 9.59 -3.63
N LEU A 348 1.35 10.51 -2.75
CA LEU A 348 2.13 11.72 -2.45
C LEU A 348 2.75 11.60 -1.06
N VAL A 349 4.03 11.94 -0.94
CA VAL A 349 4.73 11.95 0.35
C VAL A 349 5.45 13.27 0.51
N GLY A 350 5.23 13.99 1.61
CA GLY A 350 5.90 15.26 1.87
C GLY A 350 5.94 15.62 3.35
N PRO A 351 7.04 16.24 3.84
CA PRO A 351 7.16 16.64 5.23
C PRO A 351 6.28 17.85 5.56
N THR A 352 6.33 18.89 4.72
CA THR A 352 5.60 20.14 4.99
C THR A 352 5.09 20.78 3.70
N LEU A 353 3.78 21.05 3.64
CA LEU A 353 3.16 21.88 2.62
C LEU A 353 2.57 23.12 3.30
N THR A 354 3.40 24.16 3.46
CA THR A 354 3.11 25.30 4.35
C THR A 354 2.04 26.24 3.81
N THR A 355 1.99 26.44 2.50
CA THR A 355 0.96 27.27 1.88
C THR A 355 0.57 26.69 0.52
N ALA A 356 -0.66 26.20 0.42
CA ALA A 356 -1.32 25.96 -0.86
C ALA A 356 -2.68 26.66 -0.93
N THR A 357 -2.99 27.33 -2.04
CA THR A 357 -4.29 27.97 -2.22
C THR A 357 -5.38 26.94 -2.50
N SER A 358 -5.05 25.91 -3.27
CA SER A 358 -5.98 24.83 -3.61
C SER A 358 -5.26 23.50 -3.67
N MET A 359 -5.91 22.46 -3.20
CA MET A 359 -5.54 21.07 -3.44
C MET A 359 -6.78 20.33 -3.97
N ALA A 360 -6.69 19.80 -5.17
CA ALA A 360 -7.77 19.04 -5.82
C ALA A 360 -7.31 17.60 -6.04
N LEU A 361 -7.97 16.64 -5.39
CA LEU A 361 -7.72 15.20 -5.55
C LEU A 361 -8.93 14.59 -6.24
N THR A 362 -8.72 13.92 -7.38
CA THR A 362 -9.81 13.33 -8.17
C THR A 362 -9.49 11.88 -8.52
N SER A 363 -10.25 10.94 -7.97
CA SER A 363 -10.25 9.56 -8.45
C SER A 363 -11.42 9.38 -9.42
N ASN A 364 -11.09 9.16 -10.68
CA ASN A 364 -12.02 8.92 -11.78
C ASN A 364 -11.65 7.61 -12.48
N GLY A 365 -11.69 6.51 -11.72
CA GLY A 365 -11.34 5.17 -12.16
C GLY A 365 -11.33 4.22 -10.96
N ASP A 366 -10.55 3.15 -11.05
CA ASP A 366 -10.39 2.19 -9.95
C ASP A 366 -9.17 2.54 -9.07
N GLY A 367 -8.29 3.42 -9.54
CA GLY A 367 -7.09 3.85 -8.85
C GLY A 367 -7.36 4.79 -7.67
N SER A 368 -6.65 4.57 -6.57
CA SER A 368 -6.79 5.34 -5.34
C SER A 368 -5.75 6.46 -5.26
N ILE A 369 -6.04 7.50 -4.48
CA ILE A 369 -5.10 8.59 -4.18
C ILE A 369 -4.81 8.57 -2.69
N VAL A 370 -3.53 8.50 -2.32
CA VAL A 370 -3.08 8.55 -0.92
C VAL A 370 -2.07 9.68 -0.75
N ALA A 371 -2.35 10.62 0.15
CA ALA A 371 -1.47 11.75 0.44
C ALA A 371 -0.95 11.71 1.88
N PHE A 372 0.34 11.45 2.05
CA PHE A 372 1.06 11.51 3.32
C PHE A 372 1.75 12.87 3.47
N LEU A 373 1.08 13.81 4.13
CA LEU A 373 1.56 15.17 4.33
C LEU A 373 1.77 15.42 5.82
N GLN A 374 3.00 15.38 6.34
CA GLN A 374 3.19 15.46 7.79
C GLN A 374 2.56 16.73 8.39
N THR A 375 2.81 17.92 7.84
CA THR A 375 2.00 19.12 8.14
C THR A 375 1.54 19.82 6.87
N ALA A 376 0.29 20.25 6.80
CA ALA A 376 -0.25 20.98 5.66
C ALA A 376 -1.14 22.16 6.09
N SER A 377 -0.98 23.30 5.43
CA SER A 377 -1.85 24.46 5.55
C SER A 377 -2.35 24.89 4.17
N ILE A 378 -3.62 24.63 3.91
CA ILE A 378 -4.25 24.71 2.58
C ILE A 378 -5.49 25.60 2.67
N THR A 379 -5.73 26.51 1.73
CA THR A 379 -6.96 27.30 1.77
C THR A 379 -8.17 26.44 1.40
N ASN A 380 -8.15 25.78 0.24
CA ASN A 380 -9.24 24.93 -0.21
C ASN A 380 -8.75 23.51 -0.51
N VAL A 381 -9.40 22.50 0.06
CA VAL A 381 -9.20 21.10 -0.31
C VAL A 381 -10.46 20.58 -0.97
N THR A 382 -10.33 20.04 -2.17
CA THR A 382 -11.40 19.39 -2.93
C THR A 382 -11.03 17.94 -3.17
N SER A 383 -11.87 17.01 -2.75
CA SER A 383 -11.67 15.58 -2.92
C SER A 383 -12.88 14.97 -3.61
N ARG A 384 -12.72 14.36 -4.78
CA ARG A 384 -13.81 13.80 -5.58
C ARG A 384 -13.55 12.36 -5.98
N ALA A 385 -14.37 11.44 -5.50
CA ALA A 385 -14.37 10.04 -5.89
C ALA A 385 -15.53 9.77 -6.87
N TYR A 386 -15.22 9.83 -8.17
CA TYR A 386 -16.16 9.53 -9.27
C TYR A 386 -16.18 8.04 -9.63
N GLY A 387 -15.08 7.32 -9.41
CA GLY A 387 -14.95 5.91 -9.71
C GLY A 387 -15.06 5.00 -8.49
N TYR A 388 -14.32 3.90 -8.49
CA TYR A 388 -14.21 2.94 -7.38
C TYR A 388 -13.01 3.19 -6.48
N GLY A 389 -12.06 4.02 -6.92
CA GLY A 389 -10.88 4.38 -6.15
C GLY A 389 -11.19 5.28 -4.96
N ASP A 390 -10.43 5.09 -3.89
CA ASP A 390 -10.55 5.85 -2.65
C ASP A 390 -9.59 7.05 -2.62
N ILE A 391 -9.92 8.07 -1.84
CA ILE A 391 -9.05 9.22 -1.58
C ILE A 391 -8.74 9.29 -0.10
N HIS A 392 -7.47 9.19 0.25
CA HIS A 392 -7.00 9.22 1.61
C HIS A 392 -5.99 10.35 1.82
N ILE A 393 -6.22 11.16 2.86
CA ILE A 393 -5.32 12.24 3.26
C ILE A 393 -4.86 12.02 4.69
N TYR A 394 -3.57 11.80 4.86
CA TYR A 394 -2.88 11.61 6.13
C TYR A 394 -2.06 12.83 6.47
N SER A 395 -2.30 13.38 7.65
CA SER A 395 -1.50 14.48 8.15
C SER A 395 -1.46 14.54 9.66
N THR A 396 -0.30 14.80 10.25
CA THR A 396 -0.21 15.02 11.70
C THR A 396 -0.88 16.32 12.11
N SER A 397 -0.78 17.35 11.26
CA SER A 397 -1.40 18.67 11.47
C SER A 397 -1.92 19.22 10.13
N LEU A 398 -3.23 19.30 10.00
CA LEU A 398 -3.92 19.77 8.79
C LEU A 398 -4.75 21.01 9.11
N THR A 399 -4.35 22.17 8.58
CA THR A 399 -5.12 23.42 8.70
C THR A 399 -5.74 23.74 7.35
N VAL A 400 -7.07 23.77 7.27
CA VAL A 400 -7.78 24.07 6.03
C VAL A 400 -8.78 25.21 6.23
N GLN A 401 -9.04 26.06 5.23
CA GLN A 401 -10.18 26.98 5.33
C GLN A 401 -11.46 26.26 4.90
N THR A 402 -11.48 25.73 3.68
CA THR A 402 -12.65 25.07 3.11
C THR A 402 -12.31 23.64 2.67
N VAL A 403 -13.12 22.67 3.09
CA VAL A 403 -13.07 21.29 2.61
C VAL A 403 -14.33 20.98 1.83
N TYR A 404 -14.17 20.51 0.59
CA TYR A 404 -15.25 19.98 -0.23
C TYR A 404 -14.95 18.51 -0.56
N SER A 405 -15.88 17.62 -0.25
CA SER A 405 -15.74 16.19 -0.54
C SER A 405 -16.98 15.70 -1.31
N SER A 406 -16.77 15.07 -2.47
CA SER A 406 -17.84 14.45 -3.25
C SER A 406 -17.57 12.97 -3.48
N VAL A 407 -18.60 12.15 -3.28
CA VAL A 407 -18.62 10.73 -3.65
C VAL A 407 -19.78 10.50 -4.60
N ASP A 408 -19.46 10.33 -5.87
CA ASP A 408 -20.42 10.07 -6.94
C ASP A 408 -20.35 8.61 -7.43
N GLY A 409 -19.19 7.97 -7.28
CA GLY A 409 -18.94 6.57 -7.63
C GLY A 409 -19.16 5.60 -6.47
N SER A 410 -18.27 4.62 -6.32
CA SER A 410 -18.27 3.67 -5.19
C SER A 410 -17.04 3.77 -4.27
N GLY A 411 -16.15 4.73 -4.53
CA GLY A 411 -15.02 5.04 -3.65
C GLY A 411 -15.41 5.87 -2.43
N SER A 412 -14.48 6.03 -1.50
CA SER A 412 -14.63 6.80 -0.25
C SER A 412 -13.59 7.90 -0.15
N VAL A 413 -13.89 8.93 0.65
CA VAL A 413 -12.95 10.01 0.97
C VAL A 413 -12.67 10.01 2.47
N VAL A 414 -11.41 9.87 2.86
CA VAL A 414 -10.98 9.74 4.25
C VAL A 414 -9.92 10.79 4.59
N TYR A 415 -10.21 11.62 5.60
CA TYR A 415 -9.25 12.54 6.21
C TYR A 415 -8.74 11.93 7.52
N ALA A 416 -7.70 11.11 7.40
CA ALA A 416 -7.09 10.38 8.52
C ALA A 416 -6.01 11.22 9.23
N SER A 417 -6.34 12.45 9.63
CA SER A 417 -5.41 13.36 10.30
C SER A 417 -5.19 13.02 11.79
N GLY A 418 -4.07 13.43 12.39
CA GLY A 418 -3.87 13.38 13.84
C GLY A 418 -4.71 14.46 14.54
N ALA A 419 -4.47 15.72 14.17
CA ALA A 419 -5.27 16.89 14.54
C ALA A 419 -5.47 17.79 13.31
N GLY A 420 -6.70 17.85 12.80
CA GLY A 420 -7.08 18.76 11.73
C GLY A 420 -8.04 19.85 12.21
N VAL A 421 -7.93 21.07 11.67
CA VAL A 421 -8.94 22.12 11.84
C VAL A 421 -9.41 22.65 10.49
N CYS A 422 -10.69 22.95 10.39
CA CYS A 422 -11.25 23.61 9.22
C CYS A 422 -12.23 24.74 9.59
N ARG A 423 -12.45 25.69 8.68
CA ARG A 423 -13.52 26.68 8.87
C ARG A 423 -14.84 26.12 8.36
N GLN A 424 -14.90 25.76 7.09
CA GLN A 424 -16.11 25.28 6.44
C GLN A 424 -15.88 23.92 5.79
N GLN A 425 -16.86 23.04 5.93
CA GLN A 425 -16.87 21.76 5.25
C GLN A 425 -18.18 21.57 4.48
N GLU A 426 -18.07 21.04 3.27
CA GLU A 426 -19.18 20.64 2.43
C GLU A 426 -18.95 19.21 1.96
N ILE A 427 -19.98 18.37 2.12
CA ILE A 427 -19.96 16.96 1.73
C ILE A 427 -21.15 16.68 0.84
N GLU A 428 -20.90 16.02 -0.29
CA GLU A 428 -21.93 15.54 -1.21
C GLU A 428 -21.75 14.04 -1.46
N ILE A 429 -22.81 13.26 -1.25
CA ILE A 429 -22.81 11.81 -1.51
C ILE A 429 -23.99 11.48 -2.42
N SER A 430 -23.67 11.13 -3.66
CA SER A 430 -24.62 10.66 -4.68
C SER A 430 -24.43 9.18 -5.01
N GLY A 431 -23.25 8.63 -4.71
CA GLY A 431 -22.85 7.25 -4.99
C GLY A 431 -22.95 6.27 -3.81
N VAL A 432 -22.12 5.22 -3.84
CA VAL A 432 -22.02 4.17 -2.82
C VAL A 432 -20.66 4.21 -2.16
N GLY A 433 -20.44 5.15 -1.24
CA GLY A 433 -19.19 5.26 -0.53
C GLY A 433 -19.25 6.33 0.56
N ASN A 434 -18.27 6.34 1.44
CA ASN A 434 -18.34 7.13 2.67
C ASN A 434 -17.46 8.37 2.57
N VAL A 435 -17.82 9.40 3.33
CA VAL A 435 -16.91 10.51 3.62
C VAL A 435 -16.62 10.51 5.10
N GLU A 436 -15.37 10.22 5.45
CA GLU A 436 -14.89 10.22 6.83
C GLU A 436 -13.96 11.41 7.05
N SER A 437 -14.44 12.40 7.79
CA SER A 437 -13.66 13.57 8.24
C SER A 437 -13.74 13.76 9.75
N SER A 438 -13.94 12.66 10.48
CA SER A 438 -14.12 12.64 11.94
C SER A 438 -12.96 13.26 12.71
N ARG A 439 -11.79 13.39 12.08
CA ARG A 439 -10.55 13.94 12.66
C ARG A 439 -10.23 15.37 12.23
N LEU A 440 -11.14 15.99 11.47
CA LEU A 440 -11.07 17.37 11.06
C LEU A 440 -12.14 18.16 11.82
N LEU A 441 -11.73 18.96 12.81
CA LEU A 441 -12.64 19.81 13.56
C LEU A 441 -12.98 21.06 12.76
N CYS A 442 -14.17 21.09 12.17
CA CYS A 442 -14.65 22.22 11.41
C CYS A 442 -15.46 23.22 12.27
N VAL A 443 -15.60 24.46 11.82
CA VAL A 443 -16.55 25.40 12.46
C VAL A 443 -17.97 25.05 12.02
N ASP A 444 -18.20 25.06 10.71
CA ASP A 444 -19.49 24.78 10.10
C ASP A 444 -19.36 23.65 9.06
N THR A 445 -20.28 22.68 9.10
CA THR A 445 -20.31 21.55 8.16
C THR A 445 -21.69 21.43 7.51
N ASN A 446 -21.72 21.34 6.18
CA ASN A 446 -22.91 21.08 5.39
C ASN A 446 -22.81 19.70 4.74
N VAL A 447 -23.83 18.85 4.91
CA VAL A 447 -23.85 17.50 4.35
C VAL A 447 -25.08 17.31 3.48
N LYS A 448 -24.87 16.93 2.23
CA LYS A 448 -25.92 16.58 1.27
C LYS A 448 -25.77 15.11 0.88
N ILE A 449 -26.83 14.32 1.06
CA ILE A 449 -26.91 12.94 0.61
C ILE A 449 -28.11 12.81 -0.33
N ASP A 450 -27.85 12.62 -1.62
CA ASP A 450 -28.88 12.55 -2.65
C ASP A 450 -29.66 11.23 -2.61
N TYR A 451 -30.76 11.15 -3.37
CA TYR A 451 -31.66 9.97 -3.37
C TYR A 451 -30.95 8.66 -3.73
N SER A 452 -29.91 8.72 -4.55
CA SER A 452 -29.06 7.58 -4.93
C SER A 452 -27.94 7.30 -3.94
N GLY A 453 -27.62 8.24 -3.04
CA GLY A 453 -26.52 8.17 -2.09
C GLY A 453 -26.71 7.09 -1.03
N ARG A 454 -25.89 6.04 -1.08
CA ARG A 454 -25.86 4.91 -0.12
C ARG A 454 -24.58 4.90 0.70
N GLY A 455 -24.18 6.08 1.17
CA GLY A 455 -22.97 6.28 1.94
C GLY A 455 -23.23 7.05 3.22
N ASP A 456 -22.34 6.89 4.18
CA ASP A 456 -22.38 7.62 5.44
C ASP A 456 -21.36 8.77 5.42
N ALA A 457 -21.75 9.90 6.02
CA ALA A 457 -20.88 11.02 6.28
C ALA A 457 -20.56 11.07 7.77
N ILE A 458 -19.28 10.97 8.12
CA ILE A 458 -18.80 11.03 9.51
C ILE A 458 -18.00 12.32 9.70
N VAL A 459 -18.52 13.25 10.50
CA VAL A 459 -18.02 14.62 10.57
C VAL A 459 -17.74 15.08 12.01
N GLN A 460 -17.02 16.19 12.15
CA GLN A 460 -16.86 16.88 13.43
C GLN A 460 -16.98 18.39 13.23
N SER A 461 -17.86 19.05 13.99
CA SER A 461 -18.08 20.50 13.90
C SER A 461 -18.29 21.11 15.28
N SER A 462 -17.84 22.35 15.46
CA SER A 462 -17.97 23.09 16.73
C SER A 462 -19.19 24.01 16.79
N ASN A 463 -19.55 24.65 15.67
CA ASN A 463 -20.64 25.62 15.63
C ASN A 463 -21.92 25.02 15.06
N SER A 464 -21.91 24.59 13.79
CA SER A 464 -23.12 24.08 13.14
C SER A 464 -22.89 22.87 12.22
N ILE A 465 -23.88 21.99 12.20
CA ILE A 465 -24.05 20.95 11.17
C ILE A 465 -25.40 21.22 10.48
N THR A 466 -25.40 21.34 9.17
CA THR A 466 -26.61 21.37 8.33
C THR A 466 -26.66 20.14 7.44
N THR A 467 -27.85 19.59 7.22
CA THR A 467 -27.99 18.36 6.46
C THR A 467 -29.19 18.40 5.50
N ASP A 468 -29.01 17.93 4.26
CA ASP A 468 -30.07 17.58 3.31
C ASP A 468 -29.91 16.10 2.92
N VAL A 469 -30.57 15.21 3.68
CA VAL A 469 -30.45 13.75 3.51
C VAL A 469 -31.73 13.21 2.91
N ARG A 470 -31.67 12.85 1.63
CA ARG A 470 -32.79 12.29 0.86
C ARG A 470 -32.64 10.78 0.65
N GLY A 471 -31.40 10.30 0.60
CA GLY A 471 -31.06 8.89 0.44
C GLY A 471 -31.18 8.02 1.70
N PRO A 472 -30.76 6.75 1.59
CA PRO A 472 -30.63 5.81 2.72
C PRO A 472 -29.37 6.02 3.58
N GLY A 473 -28.41 6.84 3.14
CA GLY A 473 -27.20 7.16 3.91
C GLY A 473 -27.47 7.90 5.22
N ASN A 474 -26.48 7.88 6.12
CA ASN A 474 -26.55 8.51 7.44
C ASN A 474 -25.53 9.64 7.59
N VAL A 475 -25.84 10.56 8.51
CA VAL A 475 -24.89 11.59 8.95
C VAL A 475 -24.61 11.35 10.43
N LEU A 476 -23.33 11.11 10.72
CA LEU A 476 -22.79 10.81 12.03
C LEU A 476 -21.86 11.95 12.44
N TYR A 477 -21.92 12.39 13.70
CA TYR A 477 -20.98 13.37 14.24
C TYR A 477 -20.34 12.89 15.54
N PHE A 478 -19.08 13.24 15.76
CA PHE A 478 -18.26 12.70 16.87
C PHE A 478 -17.64 13.80 17.75
N ASN A 479 -17.27 13.44 18.98
CA ASN A 479 -16.50 14.20 19.98
C ASN A 479 -17.14 15.51 20.49
N THR A 480 -17.34 16.48 19.61
CA THR A 480 -17.92 17.79 19.97
C THR A 480 -19.38 17.83 19.57
N THR A 481 -20.28 18.18 20.49
CA THR A 481 -21.68 18.47 20.13
C THR A 481 -21.75 19.87 19.54
N PRO A 482 -22.20 20.04 18.28
CA PRO A 482 -22.34 21.36 17.67
C PRO A 482 -23.38 22.20 18.42
N THR A 483 -23.22 23.53 18.40
CA THR A 483 -24.20 24.45 18.98
C THR A 483 -25.55 24.39 18.23
N LYS A 484 -25.50 24.18 16.92
CA LYS A 484 -26.67 24.03 16.05
C LYS A 484 -26.57 22.72 15.29
N TYR A 485 -27.55 21.84 15.47
CA TYR A 485 -27.66 20.60 14.71
C TYR A 485 -29.14 20.30 14.43
N PRO A 486 -29.46 19.61 13.33
CA PRO A 486 -30.83 19.31 12.94
C PRO A 486 -31.51 18.40 13.98
N ALA A 487 -32.74 18.75 14.35
CA ALA A 487 -33.55 17.98 15.30
C ALA A 487 -34.21 16.71 14.69
N TYR A 488 -33.94 16.38 13.42
CA TYR A 488 -34.67 15.35 12.67
C TYR A 488 -34.12 13.92 12.83
N LYS A 489 -35.00 12.93 12.63
CA LYS A 489 -34.86 11.51 13.03
C LYS A 489 -33.77 10.67 12.32
N LYS A 490 -33.09 11.16 11.29
CA LYS A 490 -32.05 10.39 10.55
C LYS A 490 -30.61 10.75 10.96
N HIS A 491 -30.45 11.55 12.00
CA HIS A 491 -29.13 11.84 12.59
C HIS A 491 -28.94 10.95 13.80
N TYR A 492 -27.89 10.14 13.76
CA TYR A 492 -27.53 9.29 14.87
C TYR A 492 -26.28 9.89 15.52
N TYR A 493 -26.38 10.13 16.82
CA TYR A 493 -25.18 10.30 17.62
C TYR A 493 -24.64 8.91 17.90
N GLU A 494 -23.53 8.56 17.27
CA GLU A 494 -22.82 7.31 17.54
C GLU A 494 -21.51 7.63 18.24
N ILE A 495 -21.37 7.13 19.47
CA ILE A 495 -20.08 7.06 20.15
C ILE A 495 -19.39 5.81 19.61
N LYS A 496 -18.87 5.89 18.38
CA LYS A 496 -18.01 4.86 17.84
C LYS A 496 -16.58 5.27 18.13
N ASP A 497 -15.81 4.40 18.78
CA ASP A 497 -14.35 4.53 18.73
C ASP A 497 -14.00 4.47 17.25
N VAL A 498 -13.56 5.61 16.70
CA VAL A 498 -13.06 5.67 15.33
C VAL A 498 -12.01 4.58 15.25
N ASP A 499 -12.20 3.59 14.37
CA ASP A 499 -11.27 2.49 14.11
C ASP A 499 -10.03 3.09 13.44
N ALA A 500 -9.29 3.86 14.24
CA ALA A 500 -8.21 4.75 13.86
C ALA A 500 -7.04 4.05 13.18
N ASN A 501 -7.07 2.71 13.21
CA ASN A 501 -5.95 1.81 12.98
C ASN A 501 -6.30 0.66 12.02
N LYS A 502 -7.48 0.65 11.37
CA LYS A 502 -7.84 -0.44 10.43
C LYS A 502 -7.29 -0.26 9.02
N LEU A 503 -6.89 0.96 8.66
CA LEU A 503 -6.21 1.21 7.40
C LEU A 503 -4.72 0.93 7.62
N ASN A 504 -4.36 -0.35 7.46
CA ASN A 504 -2.98 -0.82 7.40
C ASN A 504 -2.36 -0.32 6.08
N GLU A 505 -2.19 0.99 5.98
CA GLU A 505 -1.55 1.65 4.86
C GLU A 505 -0.04 1.60 5.10
N SER A 506 0.55 0.47 4.74
CA SER A 506 1.98 0.43 4.54
C SER A 506 2.33 1.47 3.48
N SER A 507 2.95 2.57 3.91
CA SER A 507 3.64 3.50 3.00
C SER A 507 4.42 2.68 2.00
N ILE A 508 4.12 2.83 0.70
CA ILE A 508 4.80 2.02 -0.31
C ILE A 508 6.30 2.29 -0.21
N ALA A 509 7.07 1.21 -0.15
CA ALA A 509 8.51 1.27 0.01
C ALA A 509 9.10 1.77 -1.31
N TRP A 510 9.61 3.01 -1.30
CA TRP A 510 10.45 3.52 -2.37
C TRP A 510 11.51 2.47 -2.71
N PRO A 511 11.66 2.07 -3.98
CA PRO A 511 12.63 1.06 -4.37
C PRO A 511 14.03 1.56 -4.00
N ALA A 512 14.82 0.69 -3.36
CA ALA A 512 16.15 1.05 -2.88
C ALA A 512 17.14 1.42 -4.01
N SER A 513 16.80 1.09 -5.26
CA SER A 513 17.59 1.36 -6.46
C SER A 513 16.70 1.55 -7.69
N HIS A 514 17.20 2.29 -8.69
CA HIS A 514 16.60 2.33 -10.03
C HIS A 514 16.80 0.98 -10.71
N ALA A 515 15.81 0.10 -10.57
CA ALA A 515 15.80 -1.22 -11.18
C ALA A 515 14.67 -1.30 -12.22
N PRO A 516 14.88 -1.96 -13.35
CA PRO A 516 13.84 -2.15 -14.35
C PRO A 516 12.69 -2.97 -13.77
N ASN A 517 11.51 -2.81 -14.34
CA ASN A 517 10.34 -3.62 -13.98
C ASN A 517 9.88 -4.43 -15.18
N ALA A 518 9.50 -5.68 -14.92
CA ALA A 518 8.93 -6.54 -15.92
C ALA A 518 7.56 -6.00 -16.36
N PHE A 519 7.27 -6.12 -17.64
CA PHE A 519 6.00 -5.75 -18.22
C PHE A 519 5.58 -6.77 -19.28
N HIS A 520 4.27 -6.82 -19.50
CA HIS A 520 3.64 -7.65 -20.50
C HIS A 520 2.66 -6.76 -21.26
N VAL A 521 2.84 -6.62 -22.58
CA VAL A 521 1.85 -5.95 -23.44
C VAL A 521 1.18 -6.99 -24.31
N GLU A 522 -0.05 -7.36 -23.93
CA GLU A 522 -0.95 -8.05 -24.85
C GLU A 522 -1.50 -7.03 -25.83
N VAL A 523 -1.01 -7.08 -27.07
CA VAL A 523 -1.74 -6.47 -28.17
C VAL A 523 -2.97 -7.33 -28.37
N THR A 524 -4.12 -6.91 -27.85
CA THR A 524 -5.40 -7.43 -28.31
C THR A 524 -5.47 -7.12 -29.79
N SER A 525 -5.09 -8.09 -30.63
CA SER A 525 -5.53 -8.10 -32.01
C SER A 525 -7.04 -7.89 -31.95
N ASN A 526 -7.58 -6.98 -32.74
CA ASN A 526 -9.02 -6.66 -32.78
C ASN A 526 -9.96 -7.85 -33.08
N GLY A 527 -9.48 -9.10 -32.99
CA GLY A 527 -10.33 -10.22 -32.69
C GLY A 527 -11.03 -9.95 -31.36
N SER A 528 -12.35 -9.86 -31.43
CA SER A 528 -13.21 -9.84 -30.25
C SER A 528 -12.74 -10.92 -29.27
N TRP A 529 -12.95 -10.76 -27.96
CA TRP A 529 -12.79 -11.88 -27.02
C TRP A 529 -13.58 -13.14 -27.44
N LEU A 530 -14.51 -13.01 -28.40
CA LEU A 530 -15.19 -14.10 -29.10
C LEU A 530 -14.30 -14.90 -30.08
N ASP A 531 -13.16 -14.39 -30.52
CA ASP A 531 -12.23 -15.11 -31.43
C ASP A 531 -11.29 -16.07 -30.68
N THR A 532 -11.08 -15.88 -29.37
CA THR A 532 -10.39 -16.86 -28.52
C THR A 532 -11.33 -17.95 -28.01
N VAL A 533 -12.63 -17.71 -28.06
CA VAL A 533 -13.66 -18.73 -27.83
C VAL A 533 -13.83 -19.48 -29.13
N SER A 534 -13.26 -20.69 -29.21
CA SER A 534 -13.55 -21.64 -30.29
C SER A 534 -15.06 -21.67 -30.57
N VAL A 535 -15.47 -21.78 -31.83
CA VAL A 535 -16.89 -21.91 -32.22
C VAL A 535 -17.59 -23.01 -31.39
N ASP A 536 -16.85 -24.06 -31.01
CA ASP A 536 -17.35 -25.14 -30.15
C ASP A 536 -17.66 -24.68 -28.71
N ASP A 537 -16.91 -23.72 -28.16
CA ASP A 537 -17.14 -23.17 -26.82
C ASP A 537 -18.28 -22.14 -26.82
N LEU A 538 -18.48 -21.42 -27.94
CA LEU A 538 -19.62 -20.51 -28.09
C LEU A 538 -20.95 -21.29 -28.11
N ASP A 539 -20.98 -22.42 -28.83
CA ASP A 539 -22.13 -23.33 -28.82
C ASP A 539 -22.42 -23.85 -27.42
N ARG A 540 -21.38 -24.19 -26.63
CA ARG A 540 -21.56 -24.62 -25.23
C ARG A 540 -22.09 -23.51 -24.34
N ILE A 541 -21.60 -22.28 -24.45
CA ILE A 541 -22.07 -21.14 -23.67
C ILE A 541 -23.54 -20.84 -23.99
N ILE A 542 -23.92 -20.85 -25.27
CA ILE A 542 -25.32 -20.67 -25.70
C ILE A 542 -26.20 -21.79 -25.14
N LEU A 543 -25.74 -23.04 -25.21
CA LEU A 543 -26.48 -24.20 -24.71
C LEU A 543 -26.63 -24.17 -23.18
N PHE A 544 -25.59 -23.75 -22.44
CA PHE A 544 -25.68 -23.49 -20.99
C PHE A 544 -26.63 -22.34 -20.66
N GLY A 545 -26.61 -21.26 -21.43
CA GLY A 545 -27.56 -20.15 -21.30
C GLY A 545 -29.00 -20.60 -21.52
N CYS A 546 -29.26 -21.40 -22.55
CA CYS A 546 -30.57 -21.99 -22.82
C CYS A 546 -31.01 -22.95 -21.69
N LEU A 547 -30.11 -23.80 -21.18
CA LEU A 547 -30.41 -24.71 -20.07
C LEU A 547 -30.74 -23.93 -18.77
N LEU A 548 -29.98 -22.87 -18.47
CA LEU A 548 -30.24 -22.01 -17.32
C LEU A 548 -31.61 -21.31 -17.46
N PHE A 549 -31.93 -20.81 -18.64
CA PHE A 549 -33.21 -20.16 -18.91
C PHE A 549 -34.39 -21.13 -18.78
N LEU A 550 -34.26 -22.36 -19.31
CA LEU A 550 -35.26 -23.42 -19.13
C LEU A 550 -35.43 -23.81 -17.66
N LEU A 551 -34.33 -23.86 -16.89
CA LEU A 551 -34.36 -24.15 -15.45
C LEU A 551 -35.09 -23.03 -14.67
N LEU A 552 -34.87 -21.76 -15.02
CA LEU A 552 -35.59 -20.63 -14.43
C LEU A 552 -37.10 -20.66 -14.77
N ILE A 553 -37.47 -21.00 -16.00
CA ILE A 553 -38.87 -21.19 -16.40
C ILE A 553 -39.51 -22.33 -15.59
N LEU A 554 -38.82 -23.46 -15.44
CA LEU A 554 -39.31 -24.61 -14.70
C LEU A 554 -39.49 -24.29 -13.20
N LEU A 555 -38.53 -23.58 -12.60
CA LEU A 555 -38.66 -23.07 -11.22
C LEU A 555 -39.84 -22.10 -11.08
N TYR A 556 -40.07 -21.22 -12.05
CA TYR A 556 -41.21 -20.31 -12.05
C TYR A 556 -42.55 -21.06 -12.15
N ILE A 557 -42.65 -22.08 -13.01
CA ILE A 557 -43.83 -22.94 -13.14
C ILE A 557 -44.08 -23.70 -11.83
N LEU A 558 -43.05 -24.32 -11.24
CA LEU A 558 -43.15 -25.01 -9.95
C LEU A 558 -43.59 -24.07 -8.83
N TYR A 559 -43.03 -22.85 -8.77
CA TYR A 559 -43.44 -21.81 -7.83
C TYR A 559 -44.93 -21.46 -8.00
N ARG A 560 -45.42 -21.31 -9.23
CA ARG A 560 -46.83 -21.07 -9.54
C ARG A 560 -47.73 -22.25 -9.14
N CYS A 561 -47.34 -23.48 -9.45
CA CYS A 561 -48.09 -24.69 -9.06
C CYS A 561 -48.15 -24.84 -7.54
N TYR A 562 -47.03 -24.62 -6.85
CA TYR A 562 -46.95 -24.64 -5.39
C TYR A 562 -47.87 -23.59 -4.76
N LYS A 563 -47.86 -22.36 -5.28
CA LYS A 563 -48.77 -21.29 -4.83
C LYS A 563 -50.23 -21.70 -4.99
N ARG A 564 -50.62 -22.24 -6.15
CA ARG A 564 -52.00 -22.71 -6.40
C ARG A 564 -52.41 -23.88 -5.50
N TYR A 565 -51.51 -24.82 -5.25
CA TYR A 565 -51.74 -25.93 -4.33
C TYR A 565 -51.96 -25.43 -2.89
N LYS A 566 -51.14 -24.47 -2.45
CA LYS A 566 -51.28 -23.85 -1.13
C LYS A 566 -52.62 -23.14 -0.98
N ASP A 567 -53.01 -22.32 -1.97
CA ASP A 567 -54.28 -21.58 -1.95
C ASP A 567 -55.50 -22.53 -1.92
N ASN A 568 -55.44 -23.68 -2.60
CA ASN A 568 -56.53 -24.69 -2.58
C ASN A 568 -56.60 -25.50 -1.27
N LYS A 569 -55.50 -25.63 -0.53
CA LYS A 569 -55.47 -26.41 0.71
C LYS A 569 -56.14 -25.68 1.88
N ASP A 570 -56.22 -24.35 1.81
CA ASP A 570 -56.83 -23.51 2.84
C ASP A 570 -58.37 -23.38 2.70
N HIS A 571 -59.00 -24.06 1.73
CA HIS A 571 -60.46 -24.05 1.52
C HIS A 571 -61.20 -25.35 1.92
N GLY A 572 -60.54 -26.25 2.65
CA GLY A 572 -61.05 -27.56 3.01
C GLY A 572 -61.42 -27.76 4.49
N GLU A 573 -62.01 -26.79 5.18
CA GLU A 573 -62.72 -27.05 6.45
C GLU A 573 -64.23 -27.16 6.18
N TYR A 574 -64.71 -28.40 6.22
CA TYR A 574 -66.10 -28.79 6.06
C TYR A 574 -66.98 -28.13 7.14
N GLN A 575 -67.89 -27.25 6.74
CA GLN A 575 -69.04 -26.90 7.58
C GLN A 575 -69.94 -28.13 7.73
N ARG A 576 -70.20 -28.54 8.98
CA ARG A 576 -71.21 -29.56 9.31
C ARG A 576 -72.59 -29.05 8.91
N LEU A 577 -73.27 -29.79 8.04
CA LEU A 577 -74.70 -29.62 7.74
C LEU A 577 -75.54 -29.87 9.01
N GLN A 578 -76.45 -28.93 9.32
CA GLN A 578 -77.55 -29.10 10.28
C GLN A 578 -78.77 -29.69 9.59
#